data_AF-A0A2V9GQT5-F1
#
_entry.id   AF-A0A2V9GQT5-F1
#
_cell.length_a   1.000
_cell.length_b   1.000
_cell.length_c   1.000
_cell.angle_alpha   90.00
_cell.angle_beta   90.00
_cell.angle_gamma   90.00
#
_symmetry.space_group_name_H-M   'P 1'
#
loop_
_entity.id
_entity.type
_entity.pdbx_description
1 polymer ?
#
loop_
_entity_poly.entity_id
_entity_poly.type
_entity_poly.pdbx_seq_one_letter_code
_entity_poly.pdbx_strand_id
1 'polypeptide(L)' 'MTDNKLAPYSEERIRQRAYEIYLARGCEDGHDLSDWIEAERALKESNQPQATKKRAATASL' A
#
# COMPACT_ATOMS: atom_id res chain seq x y z
N MET A 1 -6.11 -24.97 13.30
CA MET A 1 -5.06 -23.94 13.50
C MET A 1 -5.43 -22.75 12.63
N THR A 2 -6.19 -21.82 13.21
CA THR A 2 -6.64 -20.53 12.66
C THR A 2 -6.61 -20.36 11.13
N ASP A 3 -7.62 -20.93 10.49
CA ASP A 3 -8.05 -20.57 9.14
C ASP A 3 -8.70 -19.17 9.15
N ASN A 4 -7.97 -18.14 9.60
CA ASN A 4 -8.44 -16.75 9.55
C ASN A 4 -8.17 -16.20 8.14
N LYS A 5 -8.92 -16.73 7.19
CA LYS A 5 -8.96 -16.40 5.76
C LYS A 5 -9.42 -14.96 5.47
N LEU A 6 -9.41 -14.03 6.44
CA LEU A 6 -10.22 -12.81 6.42
C LEU A 6 -9.55 -11.53 6.94
N ALA A 7 -8.23 -11.44 7.02
CA ALA A 7 -7.58 -10.14 7.13
C ALA A 7 -6.89 -9.77 5.82
N PRO A 8 -7.60 -9.17 4.83
CA PRO A 8 -6.93 -8.43 3.75
C PRO A 8 -5.99 -7.33 4.28
N TYR A 9 -6.00 -7.06 5.60
CA TYR A 9 -5.20 -6.10 6.34
C TYR A 9 -4.25 -6.76 7.36
N SER A 10 -3.62 -7.89 7.02
CA SER A 10 -2.56 -8.40 7.91
C SER A 10 -1.47 -7.35 8.10
N GLU A 11 -0.91 -7.25 9.32
CA GLU A 11 0.14 -6.27 9.63
C GLU A 11 1.31 -6.33 8.65
N GLU A 12 1.66 -7.53 8.19
CA GLU A 12 2.72 -7.73 7.19
C GLU A 12 2.40 -7.05 5.85
N ARG A 13 1.14 -7.09 5.39
CA ARG A 13 0.74 -6.38 4.17
C ARG A 13 0.73 -4.86 4.37
N ILE A 14 0.28 -4.40 5.53
CA ILE A 14 0.30 -2.97 5.87
C ILE A 14 1.75 -2.48 5.89
N ARG A 15 2.66 -3.23 6.53
CA ARG A 15 4.10 -2.92 6.57
C ARG A 15 4.71 -2.85 5.18
N GLN A 16 4.46 -3.84 4.33
CA GLN A 16 4.97 -3.85 2.95
C GLN A 16 4.50 -2.62 2.19
N ARG A 17 3.20 -2.30 2.29
CA ARG A 17 2.63 -1.14 1.61
C ARG A 17 3.14 0.19 2.17
N ALA A 18 3.32 0.31 3.48
CA ALA A 18 3.89 1.49 4.12
C ALA A 18 5.35 1.71 3.68
N TYR A 19 6.12 0.62 3.54
CA TYR A 19 7.49 0.68 3.03
C TYR A 19 7.54 1.14 1.57
N GLU A 20 6.61 0.71 0.72
CA GLU A 20 6.51 1.24 -0.66
C GLU A 20 6.24 2.75 -0.68
N ILE A 21 5.41 3.25 0.24
CA ILE A 21 5.10 4.69 0.36
C ILE A 21 6.36 5.45 0.86
N TYR A 22 7.04 4.92 1.87
CA TYR A 22 8.34 5.42 2.36
C TYR A 22 9.36 5.55 1.23
N LEU A 23 9.51 4.50 0.41
CA LEU A 23 10.42 4.53 -0.75
C LEU A 23 9.98 5.54 -1.81
N ALA A 24 8.67 5.64 -2.08
CA ALA A 24 8.14 6.54 -3.11
C ALA A 24 8.34 8.03 -2.77
N ARG A 25 8.37 8.39 -1.48
CA ARG A 25 8.69 9.75 -1.03
C ARG A 25 10.19 10.07 -0.93
N GLY A 26 11.06 9.09 -1.17
CA GLY A 26 12.51 9.26 -1.09
C GLY A 26 13.11 8.95 0.27
N CYS A 27 12.54 8.01 1.02
CA CYS A 27 13.09 7.52 2.29
C CYS A 27 13.20 8.59 3.38
N GLU A 28 12.24 9.52 3.45
CA GLU A 28 12.23 10.55 4.49
C GLU A 28 11.75 9.95 5.83
N ASP A 29 12.50 10.14 6.90
CA ASP A 29 12.10 9.72 8.25
C ASP A 29 11.02 10.62 8.86
N GLY A 30 10.28 10.12 9.85
CA GLY A 30 9.32 10.91 10.64
C GLY A 30 7.87 10.85 10.17
N HIS A 31 7.60 10.08 9.12
CA HIS A 31 6.27 9.88 8.55
C HIS A 31 5.82 8.41 8.62
N ASP A 32 6.53 7.54 9.34
CA ASP A 32 6.25 6.11 9.48
C ASP A 32 4.80 5.81 9.88
N LEU A 33 4.26 6.57 10.85
CA LEU A 33 2.87 6.41 11.29
C LEU A 33 1.88 6.84 10.21
N SER A 34 2.21 7.89 9.46
CA SER A 34 1.39 8.38 8.35
C SER A 34 1.34 7.35 7.22
N ASP A 35 2.50 6.78 6.86
CA ASP A 35 2.60 5.72 5.84
C ASP A 35 1.85 4.47 6.26
N TRP A 36 1.92 4.12 7.55
CA TRP A 36 1.20 2.98 8.09
C TRP A 36 -0.32 3.16 7.97
N ILE A 37 -0.85 4.33 8.35
CA ILE A 37 -2.29 4.62 8.23
C ILE A 37 -2.71 4.68 6.75
N GLU A 38 -1.89 5.28 5.89
CA GLU A 38 -2.18 5.35 4.46
C GLU A 38 -2.16 3.97 3.81
N ALA A 39 -1.20 3.12 4.17
CA ALA A 39 -1.14 1.73 3.75
C ALA A 39 -2.37 0.93 4.21
N GLU A 40 -2.79 1.10 5.46
CA GLU A 40 -3.98 0.44 5.99
C GLU A 40 -5.24 0.87 5.22
N ARG A 41 -5.40 2.17 4.93
CA ARG A 41 -6.50 2.71 4.13
C ARG A 41 -6.47 2.20 2.69
N ALA A 42 -5.31 2.23 2.05
CA ALA A 42 -5.14 1.75 0.68
C ALA A 42 -5.48 0.27 0.56
N LEU A 43 -5.08 -0.56 1.53
CA LEU A 43 -5.47 -1.95 1.57
C LEU A 43 -7.00 -2.06 1.74
N LYS A 44 -7.60 -1.28 2.65
CA LYS A 44 -9.07 -1.23 2.88
C LYS A 44 -9.87 -0.92 1.63
N GLU A 45 -9.38 0.01 0.81
CA GLU A 45 -10.03 0.39 -0.45
C GLU A 45 -9.77 -0.64 -1.56
N SER A 46 -8.60 -1.27 -1.58
CA SER A 46 -8.21 -2.27 -2.59
C SER A 46 -8.93 -3.62 -2.50
N ASN A 47 -9.71 -3.87 -1.42
CA ASN A 47 -10.63 -5.00 -1.35
C ASN A 47 -11.85 -4.84 -2.28
N GLN A 48 -11.98 -3.71 -2.98
CA GLN A 48 -12.83 -3.58 -4.16
C GLN A 48 -12.09 -4.19 -5.36
N PRO A 49 -12.63 -5.25 -6.00
CA PRO A 49 -12.08 -5.72 -7.26
C PRO A 49 -12.44 -4.67 -8.31
N GLN A 50 -11.59 -3.65 -8.48
CA GLN A 50 -11.38 -2.85 -9.71
C GLN A 50 -10.75 -1.48 -9.42
N ALA A 51 -9.52 -1.28 -9.89
CA ALA A 51 -9.19 -0.22 -10.85
C ALA A 51 -7.69 -0.24 -11.14
N THR A 52 -7.34 -0.83 -12.27
CA THR A 52 -6.14 -0.51 -13.05
C THR A 52 -5.97 1.01 -13.17
N LYS A 53 -4.79 1.52 -12.82
CA LYS A 53 -4.11 2.78 -13.26
C LYS A 53 -3.04 3.06 -12.18
N LYS A 54 -1.73 3.02 -12.44
CA LYS A 54 -1.01 3.87 -13.40
C LYS A 54 0.34 3.23 -13.72
N ARG A 55 0.56 2.82 -14.98
CA ARG A 55 1.80 3.07 -15.72
C ARG A 55 1.48 3.17 -17.20
N ALA A 56 1.29 4.41 -17.64
CA ALA A 56 1.43 4.81 -19.04
C ALA A 56 1.90 6.27 -19.03
N ALA A 57 3.12 6.48 -18.51
CA ALA A 57 3.94 7.61 -18.90
C ALA A 57 5.05 7.03 -19.77
N THR A 58 4.74 6.78 -21.05
CA THR A 58 5.73 6.64 -22.10
C THR A 58 5.80 7.97 -22.81
N ALA A 59 6.81 8.76 -22.46
CA ALA A 59 7.38 9.73 -23.38
C ALA A 59 7.80 9.00 -24.66
N SER A 60 7.48 9.55 -25.84
CA SER A 60 8.34 9.55 -27.04
C SER A 60 7.65 10.25 -28.22
N LEU A 61 8.40 11.22 -28.78
CA LEU A 61 8.39 11.86 -30.11
C LEU A 61 7.15 12.59 -30.60
#